data_AF-D3L807-F1
#
_entry.id   AF-D3L807-F1
#
_cell.length_a   1.000
_cell.length_b   1.000
_cell.length_c   1.000
_cell.angle_alpha   90.00
_cell.angle_beta   90.00
_cell.angle_gamma   90.00
#
_symmetry.space_group_name_H-M   'P 1'
#
loop_
_entity.id
_entity.type
_entity.pdbx_description
1 polymer ?
#
loop_
_entity_poly.entity_id
_entity_poly.type
_entity_poly.pdbx_seq_one_letter_code
_entity_poly.pdbx_strand_id
1 'polypeptide(L)'
;MGIFFTFIGVWAFIFYVNWQMALAVSLTFPFMFIIYRVFRGRIHTAFRAARRSQSDMSNQMQNTLTQIELIKSYASENLEEERFEENSNRNKRDLIQVTHNMAIFSPLVDLVNYIGTAIILTLGAYFVIHDQLTVGQLVAYLSYVSLLQNPIRSLTSLLNQLQESLVSYGITEGLWILIRSNLRSLRTKVQ
;
A
#
# COMPACT_ATOMS: atom_id res chain seq x y z
N MET A 1 -4.77 -14.95 13.81
CA MET A 1 -5.01 -15.22 15.25
C MET A 1 -3.79 -14.99 16.13
N GLY A 2 -2.56 -15.37 15.72
CA GLY A 2 -1.35 -15.19 16.55
C GLY A 2 -0.98 -13.73 16.89
N ILE A 3 -1.19 -12.78 15.97
CA ILE A 3 -0.82 -11.35 16.16
C ILE A 3 -1.65 -10.68 17.25
N PHE A 4 -2.97 -10.96 17.31
CA PHE A 4 -3.84 -10.40 18.35
C PHE A 4 -3.49 -10.95 19.74
N PHE A 5 -3.17 -12.25 19.82
CA PHE A 5 -2.77 -12.88 21.09
C PHE A 5 -1.42 -12.35 21.60
N THR A 6 -0.44 -12.17 20.70
CA THR A 6 0.84 -11.54 21.05
C THR A 6 0.67 -10.06 21.42
N PHE A 7 -0.20 -9.32 20.73
CA PHE A 7 -0.52 -7.94 21.10
C PHE A 7 -1.08 -7.83 22.52
N ILE A 8 -2.08 -8.65 22.85
CA ILE A 8 -2.74 -8.65 24.16
C ILE A 8 -1.78 -9.13 25.24
N GLY A 9 -1.04 -10.21 24.99
CA GLY A 9 -0.06 -10.75 25.93
C GLY A 9 1.06 -9.76 26.26
N VAL A 10 1.55 -9.03 25.25
CA VAL A 10 2.57 -8.00 25.46
C VAL A 10 1.97 -6.76 26.15
N TRP A 11 0.77 -6.31 25.77
CA TRP A 11 0.11 -5.20 26.46
C TRP A 11 -0.08 -5.48 27.96
N ALA A 12 -0.54 -6.69 28.30
CA ALA A 12 -0.69 -7.12 29.70
C ALA A 12 0.66 -7.19 30.43
N PHE A 13 1.70 -7.72 29.78
CA PHE A 13 3.05 -7.79 30.34
C PHE A 13 3.65 -6.40 30.60
N ILE A 14 3.47 -5.47 29.66
CA ILE A 14 4.00 -4.10 29.74
C ILE A 14 3.36 -3.32 30.89
N PHE A 15 2.04 -3.40 31.02
CA PHE A 15 1.32 -2.75 32.13
C PHE A 15 1.66 -3.36 33.49
N TYR A 16 1.95 -4.65 33.54
CA TYR A 16 2.31 -5.33 34.78
C TYR A 16 3.73 -4.99 35.26
N VAL A 17 4.67 -4.72 34.34
CA VAL A 17 6.08 -4.49 34.68
C VAL A 17 6.35 -3.03 35.07
N ASN A 18 5.99 -2.05 34.24
CA ASN A 18 6.25 -0.64 34.56
C ASN A 18 5.37 0.30 33.71
N TRP A 19 4.46 1.03 34.39
CA TRP A 19 3.51 1.95 33.76
C TRP A 19 4.19 3.13 33.03
N GLN A 20 5.40 3.52 33.42
CA GLN A 20 6.14 4.63 32.79
C GLN A 20 6.68 4.22 31.41
N MET A 21 7.21 2.99 31.30
CA MET A 21 7.59 2.40 30.00
C MET A 21 6.37 2.15 29.13
N ALA A 22 5.26 1.71 29.72
CA ALA A 22 3.99 1.52 29.02
C ALA A 22 3.52 2.83 28.36
N LEU A 23 3.56 3.94 29.09
CA LEU A 23 3.21 5.28 28.58
C LEU A 23 4.13 5.72 27.44
N ALA A 24 5.44 5.52 27.59
CA ALA A 24 6.42 5.87 26.57
C ALA A 24 6.18 5.14 25.25
N VAL A 25 5.91 3.82 25.31
CA VAL A 25 5.56 3.01 24.13
C VAL A 25 4.18 3.39 23.59
N SER A 26 3.22 3.61 24.49
CA SER A 26 1.85 4.01 24.14
C SER A 26 1.85 5.31 23.34
N LEU A 27 2.76 6.25 23.63
CA LEU A 27 2.89 7.51 22.91
C LEU A 27 3.27 7.33 21.44
N THR A 28 3.99 6.27 21.07
CA THR A 28 4.34 5.98 19.66
C THR A 28 3.09 5.66 18.82
N PHE A 29 2.07 5.03 19.42
CA PHE A 29 0.83 4.65 18.73
C PHE A 29 0.00 5.84 18.19
N PRO A 30 -0.34 6.89 18.95
CA PRO A 30 -1.08 8.04 18.43
C PRO A 30 -0.30 8.76 17.33
N PHE A 31 1.03 8.88 17.44
CA PHE A 31 1.86 9.45 16.36
C PHE A 31 1.76 8.61 15.07
N MET A 32 1.94 7.29 15.17
CA MET A 32 1.74 6.39 14.02
C MET A 32 0.33 6.48 13.44
N PHE A 33 -0.70 6.54 14.30
CA PHE A 33 -2.09 6.62 13.87
C PHE A 33 -2.37 7.92 13.09
N ILE A 34 -1.81 9.05 13.51
CA ILE A 34 -1.95 10.33 12.81
C ILE A 34 -1.29 10.26 11.44
N ILE A 35 -0.03 9.80 11.37
CA ILE A 35 0.70 9.64 10.09
C ILE A 35 -0.09 8.73 9.15
N TYR A 36 -0.54 7.58 9.65
CA TYR A 36 -1.34 6.65 8.89
C TYR A 36 -2.63 7.30 8.36
N ARG A 37 -3.40 7.99 9.20
CA ARG A 37 -4.67 8.60 8.79
C ARG A 37 -4.48 9.64 7.70
N VAL A 38 -3.44 10.47 7.79
CA VAL A 38 -3.13 11.52 6.80
C VAL A 38 -2.69 10.88 5.48
N PHE A 39 -1.75 9.93 5.52
CA PHE A 39 -1.19 9.34 4.30
C PHE A 39 -2.13 8.33 3.64
N ARG A 40 -2.98 7.63 4.40
CA ARG A 40 -3.99 6.71 3.86
C ARG A 40 -4.88 7.39 2.82
N GLY A 41 -5.38 8.59 3.13
CA GLY A 41 -6.26 9.34 2.22
C GLY A 41 -5.53 9.80 0.95
N ARG A 42 -4.30 10.31 1.11
CA ARG A 42 -3.46 10.79 0.00
C ARG A 42 -3.06 9.67 -0.95
N ILE A 43 -2.52 8.59 -0.39
CA ILE A 43 -2.09 7.41 -1.15
C ILE A 43 -3.28 6.80 -1.89
N HIS A 44 -4.41 6.61 -1.23
CA HIS A 44 -5.60 6.02 -1.86
C HIS A 44 -6.17 6.89 -3.00
N THR A 45 -6.11 8.21 -2.85
CA THR A 45 -6.55 9.13 -3.90
C THR A 45 -5.59 9.13 -5.09
N ALA A 46 -4.29 9.15 -4.84
CA ALA A 46 -3.26 9.07 -5.89
C ALA A 46 -3.35 7.75 -6.67
N PHE A 47 -3.56 6.62 -5.98
CA PHE A 47 -3.77 5.33 -6.63
C PHE A 47 -5.02 5.32 -7.52
N ARG A 48 -6.12 5.92 -7.07
CA ARG A 48 -7.33 6.03 -7.87
C ARG A 48 -7.15 6.91 -9.10
N ALA A 49 -6.37 7.99 -9.00
CA ALA A 49 -6.01 8.83 -10.15
C ALA A 49 -5.18 8.04 -11.17
N ALA A 50 -4.08 7.41 -10.72
CA ALA A 50 -3.21 6.60 -11.58
C ALA A 50 -3.95 5.44 -12.28
N ARG A 51 -4.89 4.79 -11.58
CA ARG A 51 -5.74 3.75 -12.18
C ARG A 51 -6.67 4.31 -13.26
N ARG A 52 -7.24 5.50 -13.06
CA ARG A 52 -8.11 6.15 -14.05
C ARG A 52 -7.30 6.57 -15.28
N SER A 53 -6.17 7.25 -15.11
CA SER A 53 -5.30 7.66 -16.21
C SER A 53 -4.80 6.47 -17.03
N GLN A 54 -4.48 5.35 -16.37
CA GLN A 54 -4.09 4.12 -17.05
C GLN A 54 -5.25 3.54 -17.87
N SER A 55 -6.47 3.54 -17.31
CA SER A 55 -7.66 3.08 -18.03
C SER A 55 -7.97 3.95 -19.24
N ASP A 56 -7.85 5.27 -19.11
CA ASP A 56 -8.09 6.21 -20.21
C ASP A 56 -7.09 5.99 -21.35
N MET A 57 -5.81 5.81 -21.03
CA MET A 57 -4.76 5.51 -22.01
C MET A 57 -5.01 4.17 -22.73
N SER A 58 -5.40 3.13 -21.98
CA SER A 58 -5.75 1.83 -22.57
C SER A 58 -6.99 1.90 -23.46
N ASN A 59 -8.03 2.62 -23.04
CA ASN A 59 -9.24 2.82 -23.82
C ASN A 59 -8.96 3.61 -25.12
N GLN A 60 -8.14 4.65 -25.05
CA GLN A 60 -7.73 5.40 -26.24
C GLN A 60 -6.98 4.49 -27.20
N MET A 61 -5.96 3.75 -26.72
CA MET A 61 -5.21 2.82 -27.56
C MET A 61 -6.12 1.80 -28.27
N GLN A 62 -7.12 1.26 -27.55
CA GLN A 62 -8.09 0.34 -28.13
C GLN A 62 -8.96 1.02 -29.20
N ASN A 63 -9.44 2.25 -28.93
CA ASN A 63 -10.20 3.02 -29.90
C ASN A 63 -9.39 3.35 -31.16
N THR A 64 -8.12 3.75 -31.01
CA THR A 64 -7.20 4.03 -32.12
C THR A 64 -6.99 2.79 -32.98
N LEU A 65 -6.82 1.61 -32.36
CA LEU A 65 -6.69 0.35 -33.11
C LEU A 65 -7.97 -0.03 -33.85
N THR A 66 -9.14 0.16 -33.24
CA THR A 66 -10.44 -0.10 -33.89
C THR A 66 -10.72 0.87 -35.03
N GLN A 67 -10.25 2.12 -34.94
CA GLN A 67 -10.52 3.18 -35.92
C GLN A 67 -9.32 3.48 -36.84
N ILE A 68 -8.33 2.58 -36.90
CA ILE A 68 -7.05 2.85 -37.58
C ILE A 68 -7.20 3.14 -39.08
N GLU A 69 -8.15 2.46 -39.75
CA GLU A 69 -8.44 2.71 -41.18
C GLU A 69 -9.01 4.11 -41.40
N LEU A 70 -9.87 4.57 -40.48
CA LEU A 70 -10.45 5.91 -40.51
C LEU A 70 -9.36 6.97 -40.31
N ILE A 71 -8.52 6.81 -39.29
CA ILE A 71 -7.44 7.74 -38.97
C ILE A 71 -6.49 7.92 -40.16
N LYS A 72 -6.12 6.81 -40.82
CA LYS A 72 -5.29 6.84 -42.04
C LYS A 72 -6.00 7.48 -43.22
N SER A 73 -7.30 7.21 -43.40
CA SER A 73 -8.09 7.83 -44.48
C SER A 73 -8.18 9.36 -44.34
N TYR A 74 -8.13 9.87 -43.11
CA TYR A 74 -8.13 11.31 -42.81
C TYR A 74 -6.73 11.90 -42.59
N ALA A 75 -5.66 11.12 -42.79
CA ALA A 75 -4.26 11.52 -42.53
C ALA A 75 -4.08 12.23 -41.17
N SER A 76 -4.78 11.72 -40.14
CA SER A 76 -4.89 12.34 -38.81
C SER A 76 -4.03 11.65 -37.75
N GLU A 77 -2.99 10.91 -38.15
CA GLU A 77 -2.12 10.15 -37.25
C GLU A 77 -1.45 11.04 -36.20
N ASN A 78 -0.92 12.19 -36.61
CA ASN A 78 -0.23 13.13 -35.71
C ASN A 78 -1.15 13.64 -34.59
N LEU A 79 -2.44 13.85 -34.90
CA LEU A 79 -3.42 14.31 -33.90
C LEU A 79 -3.71 13.22 -32.86
N GLU A 80 -3.76 11.96 -33.27
CA GLU A 80 -3.93 10.84 -32.34
C GLU A 80 -2.66 10.55 -31.54
N GLU A 81 -1.49 10.76 -32.13
CA GLU A 81 -0.21 10.68 -31.43
C GLU A 81 -0.11 11.74 -30.32
N GLU A 82 -0.43 13.00 -30.61
CA GLU A 82 -0.44 14.08 -29.62
C GLU A 82 -1.40 13.77 -28.45
N ARG A 83 -2.62 13.30 -28.75
CA ARG A 83 -3.59 12.88 -27.73
C ARG A 83 -3.07 11.72 -26.87
N PHE A 84 -2.40 10.75 -27.49
CA PHE A 84 -1.80 9.63 -26.76
C PHE A 84 -0.68 10.12 -25.84
N GLU A 85 0.17 11.03 -26.32
CA GLU A 85 1.25 11.62 -25.54
C GLU A 85 0.71 12.38 -24.32
N GLU A 86 -0.36 13.16 -24.47
CA GLU A 86 -1.02 13.85 -23.36
C GLU A 86 -1.51 12.88 -22.28
N ASN A 87 -2.19 11.80 -22.69
CA ASN A 87 -2.70 10.78 -21.77
C ASN A 87 -1.57 9.99 -21.09
N SER A 88 -0.51 9.66 -21.82
CA SER A 88 0.70 9.02 -21.28
C SER A 88 1.40 9.91 -20.25
N ASN A 89 1.56 11.20 -20.55
CA ASN A 89 2.13 12.18 -19.63
C ASN A 89 1.26 12.40 -18.39
N ARG A 90 -0.08 12.39 -18.52
CA ARG A 90 -0.98 12.38 -17.36
C ARG A 90 -0.76 11.15 -16.48
N ASN A 91 -0.74 9.96 -17.08
CA ASN A 91 -0.52 8.70 -16.36
C ASN A 91 0.83 8.67 -15.63
N LYS A 92 1.89 9.13 -16.29
CA LYS A 92 3.22 9.26 -15.68
C LYS A 92 3.20 10.20 -14.46
N ARG A 93 2.54 11.36 -14.55
CA ARG A 93 2.41 12.30 -13.43
C ARG A 93 1.65 11.67 -12.26
N ASP A 94 0.56 10.96 -12.52
CA ASP A 94 -0.25 10.32 -11.48
C ASP A 94 0.53 9.17 -10.80
N LEU A 95 1.29 8.38 -11.55
CA LEU A 95 2.19 7.36 -10.99
C LEU A 95 3.31 7.97 -10.14
N ILE A 96 3.92 9.08 -10.58
CA ILE A 96 4.92 9.81 -9.78
C ILE A 96 4.31 10.28 -8.46
N GLN A 97 3.07 10.76 -8.45
CA GLN A 97 2.39 11.16 -7.21
C GLN A 97 2.17 10.00 -6.25
N VAL A 98 1.84 8.81 -6.75
CA VAL A 98 1.74 7.59 -5.92
C VAL A 98 3.10 7.31 -5.26
N THR A 99 4.16 7.21 -6.08
CA THR A 99 5.51 6.92 -5.60
C THR A 99 6.00 7.97 -4.61
N HIS A 100 5.76 9.25 -4.88
CA HIS A 100 6.16 10.34 -3.99
C HIS A 100 5.48 10.24 -2.63
N ASN A 101 4.18 9.98 -2.58
CA ASN A 101 3.46 9.81 -1.31
C ASN A 101 3.98 8.61 -0.51
N MET A 102 4.31 7.50 -1.18
CA MET A 102 4.88 6.32 -0.52
C MET A 102 6.32 6.56 -0.04
N ALA A 103 7.12 7.27 -0.84
CA ALA A 103 8.50 7.63 -0.52
C ALA A 103 8.62 8.57 0.67
N ILE A 104 7.58 9.38 0.97
CA ILE A 104 7.52 10.19 2.20
C ILE A 104 6.96 9.39 3.38
N PHE A 105 5.99 8.51 3.14
CA PHE A 105 5.38 7.70 4.20
C PHE A 105 6.39 6.79 4.89
N SER A 106 7.24 6.08 4.14
CA SER A 106 8.19 5.13 4.74
C SER A 106 9.19 5.82 5.70
N PRO A 107 9.91 6.88 5.31
CA PRO A 107 10.84 7.56 6.21
C PRO A 107 10.17 8.17 7.44
N LEU A 108 8.93 8.66 7.32
CA LEU A 108 8.18 9.18 8.48
C LEU A 108 7.87 8.08 9.49
N VAL A 109 7.47 6.91 9.01
CA VAL A 109 7.26 5.73 9.87
C VAL A 109 8.58 5.31 10.52
N ASP A 110 9.67 5.22 9.76
CA ASP A 110 10.98 4.83 10.28
C ASP A 110 11.48 5.82 11.34
N LEU A 111 11.29 7.12 11.12
CA LEU A 111 11.66 8.17 12.08
C LEU A 111 10.92 8.01 13.42
N VAL A 112 9.62 7.75 13.39
CA VAL A 112 8.85 7.48 14.61
C VAL A 112 9.33 6.21 15.31
N ASN A 113 9.68 5.16 14.56
CA ASN A 113 10.25 3.94 15.13
C ASN A 113 11.62 4.16 15.78
N TYR A 114 12.50 4.94 15.14
CA TYR A 114 13.81 5.25 15.70
C TYR A 114 13.69 6.10 16.97
N ILE A 115 12.80 7.10 16.98
CA ILE A 115 12.51 7.88 18.18
C ILE A 115 11.96 6.98 19.29
N GLY A 116 10.98 6.11 19.00
CA GLY A 116 10.43 5.18 19.97
C GLY A 116 11.49 4.23 20.54
N THR A 117 12.37 3.71 19.68
CA THR A 117 13.48 2.84 20.07
C THR A 117 14.48 3.59 20.97
N ALA A 118 14.83 4.82 20.62
CA ALA A 118 15.71 5.65 21.43
C ALA A 118 15.12 5.93 22.81
N ILE A 119 13.82 6.27 22.88
CA ILE A 119 13.10 6.48 24.15
C ILE A 119 13.15 5.21 25.01
N ILE A 120 12.85 4.05 24.43
CA ILE A 120 12.87 2.76 25.15
C ILE A 120 14.28 2.42 25.64
N LEU A 121 15.31 2.67 24.82
CA LEU A 121 16.70 2.42 25.22
C LEU A 121 17.11 3.33 26.37
N THR A 122 16.84 4.63 26.28
CA THR A 122 17.23 5.60 27.32
C THR A 122 16.48 5.36 28.63
N LEU A 123 15.14 5.25 28.59
CA LEU A 123 14.33 5.00 29.78
C LEU A 123 14.56 3.59 30.33
N GLY A 124 14.65 2.59 29.44
CA GLY A 124 14.93 1.22 29.82
C GLY A 124 16.28 1.06 30.49
N ALA A 125 17.33 1.67 29.96
CA ALA A 125 18.66 1.68 30.60
C ALA A 125 18.60 2.34 31.97
N TYR A 126 17.90 3.48 32.09
CA TYR A 126 17.71 4.15 33.38
C TYR A 126 17.05 3.23 34.41
N PHE A 127 15.96 2.54 34.05
CA PHE A 127 15.28 1.63 34.96
C PHE A 127 16.06 0.35 35.28
N VAL A 128 16.88 -0.14 34.33
CA VAL A 128 17.77 -1.28 34.58
C VAL A 128 18.85 -0.93 35.60
N ILE A 129 19.43 0.28 35.52
CA ILE A 129 20.44 0.75 36.48
C ILE A 129 19.86 0.92 37.89
N HIS A 130 18.56 1.21 38.00
CA HIS A 130 17.85 1.37 39.28
C HIS A 130 17.20 0.07 39.78
N ASP A 131 17.55 -1.09 39.20
CA ASP A 131 16.99 -2.41 39.52
C ASP A 131 15.45 -2.50 39.41
N GLN A 132 14.82 -1.58 38.66
CA GLN A 132 13.36 -1.57 38.41
C GLN A 132 12.98 -2.41 37.19
N LEU A 133 13.94 -2.71 36.32
CA LEU A 133 13.76 -3.50 35.11
C LEU A 133 14.94 -4.45 34.92
N THR A 134 14.68 -5.65 34.43
CA THR A 134 15.72 -6.59 34.01
C THR A 134 16.14 -6.32 32.57
N VAL A 135 17.38 -6.67 32.23
CA VAL A 135 17.87 -6.62 30.84
C VAL A 135 16.98 -7.45 29.91
N GLY A 136 16.50 -8.61 30.37
CA GLY A 136 15.58 -9.47 29.60
C GLY A 136 14.24 -8.77 29.29
N GLN A 137 13.69 -8.03 30.25
CA GLN A 137 12.49 -7.23 30.00
C GLN A 137 12.75 -6.12 28.97
N LEU A 138 13.88 -5.41 29.06
CA LEU A 138 14.26 -4.40 28.07
C LEU A 138 14.36 -4.98 26.64
N VAL A 139 14.98 -6.15 26.49
CA VAL A 139 15.05 -6.86 25.20
C VAL A 139 13.66 -7.24 24.69
N ALA A 140 12.74 -7.65 25.58
CA ALA A 140 11.36 -7.93 25.22
C ALA A 140 10.62 -6.68 24.70
N TYR A 141 10.84 -5.51 25.31
CA TYR A 141 10.27 -4.23 24.84
C TYR A 141 10.78 -3.86 23.43
N LEU A 142 12.08 -4.00 23.18
CA LEU A 142 12.67 -3.73 21.86
C LEU A 142 12.16 -4.70 20.79
N SER A 143 11.96 -5.96 21.16
CA SER A 143 11.37 -6.98 20.28
C SER A 143 9.92 -6.64 19.93
N TYR A 144 9.16 -6.07 20.87
CA TYR A 144 7.78 -5.66 20.61
C TYR A 144 7.68 -4.51 19.60
N VAL A 145 8.50 -3.46 19.74
CA VAL A 145 8.54 -2.38 18.75
C VAL A 145 8.94 -2.92 17.37
N SER A 146 9.86 -3.88 17.32
CA SER A 146 10.23 -4.54 16.06
C SER A 146 9.06 -5.33 15.45
N LEU A 147 8.24 -6.00 16.27
CA LEU A 147 7.04 -6.69 15.81
C LEU A 147 5.97 -5.74 15.26
N LEU A 148 5.88 -4.50 15.77
CA LEU A 148 4.95 -3.47 15.28
C LEU A 148 5.35 -2.91 13.90
N GLN A 149 6.63 -2.96 13.55
CA GLN A 149 7.11 -2.48 12.24
C GLN A 149 6.63 -3.37 11.08
N ASN A 150 6.51 -4.68 11.33
CA ASN A 150 6.10 -5.66 10.32
C ASN A 150 4.71 -5.41 9.72
N PRO A 151 3.62 -5.27 10.48
CA PRO A 151 2.29 -5.02 9.92
C PRO A 151 2.19 -3.72 9.12
N ILE A 152 2.98 -2.69 9.47
CA ILE A 152 3.01 -1.43 8.72
C ILE A 152 3.67 -1.65 7.35
N ARG A 153 4.78 -2.38 7.31
CA ARG A 153 5.44 -2.76 6.04
C ARG A 153 4.57 -3.68 5.19
N SER A 154 3.84 -4.61 5.81
CA SER A 154 2.86 -5.45 5.12
C SER A 154 1.71 -4.66 4.53
N LEU A 155 1.27 -3.56 5.17
CA LEU A 155 0.25 -2.69 4.60
C LEU A 155 0.78 -1.93 3.37
N THR A 156 2.03 -1.45 3.43
CA THR A 156 2.73 -0.85 2.28
C THR A 156 2.88 -1.85 1.12
N SER A 157 3.22 -3.11 1.41
CA SER A 157 3.34 -4.14 0.39
C SER A 157 1.98 -4.60 -0.16
N LEU A 158 0.91 -4.60 0.64
CA LEU A 158 -0.46 -4.82 0.16
C LEU A 158 -0.91 -3.71 -0.79
N LEU A 159 -0.54 -2.45 -0.52
CA LEU A 159 -0.81 -1.35 -1.45
C LEU A 159 -0.05 -1.51 -2.77
N ASN A 160 1.19 -2.02 -2.73
CA ASN A 160 1.93 -2.39 -3.93
C ASN A 160 1.29 -3.58 -4.65
N GLN A 161 0.84 -4.61 -3.93
CA GLN A 161 0.17 -5.79 -4.52
C GLN A 161 -1.20 -5.46 -5.09
N LEU A 162 -1.90 -4.44 -4.61
CA LEU A 162 -3.11 -3.94 -5.28
C LEU A 162 -2.80 -3.44 -6.71
N GLN A 163 -1.56 -3.02 -7.02
CA GLN A 163 -1.14 -2.76 -8.41
C GLN A 163 -1.21 -4.03 -9.27
N GLU A 164 -0.86 -5.20 -8.72
CA GLU A 164 -0.83 -6.48 -9.44
C GLU A 164 -2.20 -7.19 -9.43
N SER A 165 -2.92 -7.17 -8.30
CA SER A 165 -4.18 -7.91 -8.13
C SER A 165 -5.31 -7.38 -9.02
N LEU A 166 -5.35 -6.07 -9.25
CA LEU A 166 -6.36 -5.48 -10.13
C LEU A 166 -6.13 -5.83 -11.62
N VAL A 167 -5.00 -6.45 -11.97
CA VAL A 167 -4.75 -7.03 -13.29
C VAL A 167 -5.29 -8.47 -13.36
N SER A 168 -5.23 -9.22 -12.26
CA SER A 168 -5.63 -10.64 -12.23
C SER A 168 -7.15 -10.85 -12.25
N TYR A 169 -7.94 -10.02 -11.58
CA TYR A 169 -9.41 -10.16 -11.55
C TYR A 169 -10.09 -9.88 -12.90
N GLY A 170 -9.56 -8.95 -13.70
CA GLY A 170 -10.12 -8.66 -15.03
C GLY A 170 -9.86 -9.77 -16.05
N ILE A 171 -8.73 -10.48 -15.91
CA ILE A 171 -8.35 -11.57 -16.83
C ILE A 171 -9.26 -12.79 -16.65
N THR A 172 -9.65 -13.13 -15.42
CA THR A 172 -10.48 -14.32 -15.14
C THR A 172 -11.93 -14.14 -15.55
N GLU A 173 -12.55 -12.98 -15.33
CA GLU A 173 -13.90 -12.70 -15.85
C GLU A 173 -13.93 -12.64 -17.38
N GLY A 174 -12.92 -12.04 -18.01
CA GLY A 174 -12.78 -11.99 -19.47
C GLY A 174 -12.68 -13.38 -20.09
N LEU A 175 -11.85 -14.27 -19.52
CA LEU A 175 -11.73 -15.66 -19.97
C LEU A 175 -13.05 -16.43 -19.80
N TRP A 176 -13.77 -16.21 -18.69
CA TRP A 176 -15.04 -16.88 -18.43
C TRP A 176 -16.14 -16.48 -19.42
N ILE A 177 -16.20 -15.19 -19.77
CA ILE A 177 -17.16 -14.66 -20.75
C ILE A 177 -16.85 -15.19 -22.16
N LEU A 178 -15.56 -15.24 -22.54
CA LEU A 178 -15.12 -15.77 -23.84
C LEU A 178 -15.40 -17.27 -23.98
N ILE A 179 -15.15 -18.06 -22.93
CA ILE A 179 -15.46 -19.50 -22.94
C ILE A 179 -16.98 -19.72 -23.03
N ARG A 180 -17.78 -18.95 -22.28
CA ARG A 180 -19.24 -19.07 -22.28
C ARG A 180 -19.87 -18.65 -23.61
N SER A 181 -19.32 -17.63 -24.29
CA SER A 181 -19.83 -17.19 -25.59
C SER A 181 -19.47 -18.19 -26.70
N ASN A 182 -18.27 -18.78 -26.66
CA ASN A 182 -17.82 -19.78 -27.63
C ASN A 182 -18.56 -21.12 -27.48
N LEU A 183 -18.92 -21.52 -26.25
CA LEU A 183 -19.75 -22.70 -26.00
C LEU A 183 -21.21 -22.51 -26.49
N ARG A 184 -21.71 -21.27 -26.53
CA ARG A 184 -23.03 -20.96 -27.10
C ARG A 184 -23.05 -21.03 -28.62
N SER A 185 -22.01 -20.57 -29.30
CA SER A 185 -21.92 -20.60 -30.77
C SER A 185 -21.77 -22.02 -31.33
N LEU A 186 -21.10 -22.92 -30.60
CA LEU A 186 -20.97 -24.33 -30.94
C LEU A 186 -22.30 -25.09 -30.81
N ARG A 187 -23.19 -24.67 -29.89
CA ARG A 187 -24.51 -25.30 -29.71
C ARG A 187 -25.50 -24.93 -30.83
N THR A 188 -25.35 -23.77 -31.46
CA THR A 188 -26.17 -23.32 -32.60
C THR A 188 -25.72 -23.86 -33.96
N LYS A 189 -24.52 -24.43 -34.07
CA LYS A 189 -24.02 -25.06 -35.32
C LYS A 189 -24.31 -26.57 -35.42
N VAL A 190 -24.92 -27.16 -34.39
CA VAL A 190 -25.20 -28.61 -34.30
C VAL A 190 -26.73 -28.89 -34.38
N GLN A 191 -27.54 -27.87 -34.68
CA GLN A 191 -28.94 -27.99 -35.10
C GLN A 191 -29.08 -27.47 -36.52
#